data_AF-A0A6V7M4W5-F1
#
_entry.id   AF-A0A6V7M4W5-F1
#
_cell.length_a   1.000
_cell.length_b   1.000
_cell.length_c   1.000
_cell.angle_alpha   90.00
_cell.angle_beta   90.00
_cell.angle_gamma   90.00
#
_symmetry.space_group_name_H-M   'P 1'
#
loop_
_entity.id
_entity.type
_entity.pdbx_description
1 polymer ?
#
loop_
_entity_poly.entity_id
_entity_poly.type
_entity_poly.pdbx_seq_one_letter_code
_entity_poly.pdbx_strand_id
1 'polypeptide(L)'
;AVQSNMQVRCKCHGMSGSCELKTCWKVAPDFRLVGKSLKERFRGAVLVAQSNLGNVTPLTRIRNSRRRRPKKYRPGRDNNNNNNAGSNDRIGKKRKAHNLAKQLFYYQKSPNFCERDPYQDIPGTTGRRCNRTSPGGDGCASLCCGRGYNVVRQRRIERCRCKFHWCCVVQCENCTVEEWITVCK
;
A
#
# COMPACT_ATOMS: atom_id res chain seq x y z
N ALA A 1 -0.50 8.93 12.56
CA ALA A 1 -1.14 9.08 11.23
C ALA A 1 -2.38 9.96 11.29
N VAL A 2 -3.25 9.84 12.31
CA VAL A 2 -4.43 10.71 12.47
C VAL A 2 -4.04 12.16 12.73
N GLN A 3 -3.27 12.42 13.80
CA GLN A 3 -2.87 13.78 14.19
C GLN A 3 -2.18 14.56 13.07
N SER A 4 -1.34 13.89 12.29
CA SER A 4 -0.63 14.50 11.16
C SER A 4 -1.51 14.85 9.95
N ASN A 5 -2.75 14.33 9.92
CA ASN A 5 -3.71 14.56 8.84
C ASN A 5 -4.98 15.29 9.33
N MET A 6 -4.96 15.86 10.54
CA MET A 6 -6.06 16.70 11.04
C MET A 6 -6.30 17.88 10.08
N GLN A 7 -7.56 18.16 9.80
CA GLN A 7 -7.96 19.24 8.90
C GLN A 7 -8.60 20.37 9.70
N VAL A 8 -8.41 21.61 9.25
CA VAL A 8 -9.24 22.72 9.73
C VAL A 8 -10.48 22.75 8.87
N ARG A 9 -11.65 22.63 9.50
CA ARG A 9 -12.95 22.87 8.84
C ARG A 9 -13.54 24.13 9.41
N CYS A 10 -14.21 24.88 8.55
CA CYS A 10 -14.86 26.13 8.93
C CYS A 10 -16.33 26.07 8.53
N LYS A 11 -17.19 26.66 9.36
CA LYS A 11 -18.58 26.96 9.01
C LYS A 11 -18.72 28.47 8.87
N CYS A 12 -19.37 28.86 7.77
CA CYS A 12 -19.62 30.26 7.44
C CYS A 12 -20.96 30.69 8.02
N HIS A 13 -20.99 31.90 8.56
CA HIS A 13 -22.14 32.43 9.32
C HIS A 13 -22.59 33.81 8.82
N GLY A 14 -22.01 34.32 7.73
CA GLY A 14 -22.41 35.59 7.14
C GLY A 14 -23.78 35.52 6.45
N MET A 15 -24.35 36.70 6.16
CA MET A 15 -25.65 36.84 5.50
C MET A 15 -25.67 36.04 4.18
N SER A 16 -26.78 35.33 3.94
CA SER A 16 -26.96 34.43 2.79
C SER A 16 -25.87 33.36 2.60
N GLY A 17 -25.18 32.96 3.68
CA GLY A 17 -24.11 31.96 3.62
C GLY A 17 -22.72 32.51 3.31
N SER A 18 -22.53 33.84 3.35
CA SER A 18 -21.22 34.47 3.21
C SER A 18 -20.22 33.96 4.26
N CYS A 19 -18.94 33.87 3.88
CA CYS A 19 -17.83 33.42 4.72
C CYS A 19 -17.00 34.58 5.30
N GLU A 20 -17.49 35.81 5.25
CA GLU A 20 -16.84 36.98 5.85
C GLU A 20 -16.65 36.79 7.36
N LEU A 21 -17.68 36.31 8.06
CA LEU A 21 -17.56 35.73 9.39
C LEU A 21 -17.64 34.20 9.31
N LYS A 22 -16.64 33.52 9.89
CA LYS A 22 -16.60 32.06 9.96
C LYS A 22 -15.94 31.58 11.24
N THR A 23 -16.39 30.43 11.72
CA THR A 23 -15.77 29.75 12.86
C THR A 23 -15.09 28.49 12.36
N CYS A 24 -13.84 28.27 12.75
CA CYS A 24 -13.04 27.13 12.31
C CYS A 24 -12.61 26.26 13.50
N TRP A 25 -12.57 24.94 13.29
CA TRP A 25 -12.09 23.98 14.28
C TRP A 25 -11.30 22.86 13.61
N LYS A 26 -10.44 22.20 14.39
CA LYS A 26 -9.72 21.00 13.93
C LYS A 26 -10.66 19.80 13.97
N VAL A 27 -10.71 19.06 12.87
CA VAL A 27 -11.45 17.81 12.75
C VAL A 27 -10.53 16.67 12.32
N ALA A 28 -10.92 15.45 12.69
CA ALA A 28 -10.32 14.25 12.14
C ALA A 28 -10.57 14.18 10.62
N PRO A 29 -9.59 13.70 9.83
CA PRO A 29 -9.80 13.46 8.41
C PRO A 29 -10.72 12.26 8.18
N ASP A 30 -11.21 12.11 6.94
CA ASP A 30 -11.79 10.86 6.48
C ASP A 30 -10.81 9.70 6.73
N PHE A 31 -11.32 8.61 7.33
CA PHE A 31 -10.49 7.49 7.71
C PHE A 31 -9.84 6.78 6.51
N ARG A 32 -10.41 6.88 5.30
CA ARG A 32 -9.78 6.40 4.07
C ARG A 32 -8.42 7.05 3.83
N LEU A 33 -8.27 8.33 4.16
CA LEU A 33 -6.99 9.05 4.06
C LEU A 33 -5.96 8.50 5.06
N VAL A 34 -6.39 8.26 6.30
CA VAL A 34 -5.55 7.67 7.35
C VAL A 34 -5.11 6.26 6.95
N GLY A 35 -6.05 5.43 6.48
CA GLY A 35 -5.80 4.08 5.99
C GLY A 35 -4.81 4.05 4.83
N LYS A 36 -4.95 4.95 3.85
CA LYS A 36 -3.98 5.09 2.75
C LYS A 36 -2.58 5.42 3.27
N SER A 37 -2.46 6.39 4.17
CA SER A 37 -1.17 6.79 4.75
C SER A 37 -0.53 5.64 5.53
N LEU A 38 -1.31 4.89 6.31
CA LEU A 38 -0.81 3.71 7.03
C LEU A 38 -0.45 2.57 6.08
N LYS A 39 -1.19 2.36 4.99
CA LYS A 39 -0.89 1.34 3.98
C LYS A 39 0.43 1.61 3.25
N GLU A 40 0.75 2.86 2.98
CA GLU A 40 2.05 3.27 2.44
C GLU A 40 3.19 2.96 3.42
N ARG A 41 3.00 3.28 4.70
CA ARG A 41 3.97 2.95 5.76
C ARG A 41 4.13 1.44 5.95
N PHE A 42 3.05 0.67 5.81
CA PHE A 42 3.07 -0.78 5.85
C PHE A 42 3.90 -1.38 4.72
N ARG A 43 3.75 -0.87 3.49
CA ARG A 43 4.55 -1.33 2.33
C ARG A 43 6.05 -1.03 2.49
N GLY A 44 6.39 0.03 3.24
CA GLY A 44 7.76 0.42 3.58
C GLY A 44 8.21 0.06 4.99
N ALA A 45 7.53 -0.88 5.66
CA ALA A 45 7.84 -1.24 7.04
C ALA A 45 9.25 -1.86 7.15
N VAL A 46 9.91 -1.64 8.28
CA VAL A 46 11.31 -2.04 8.49
C VAL A 46 11.39 -3.27 9.39
N LEU A 47 12.12 -4.29 8.94
CA LEU A 47 12.45 -5.46 9.77
C LEU A 47 13.52 -5.08 10.80
N VAL A 48 13.29 -5.41 12.06
CA VAL A 48 14.21 -5.16 13.17
C VAL A 48 14.60 -6.47 13.84
N ALA A 49 15.80 -6.52 14.42
CA ALA A 49 16.22 -7.67 15.23
C ALA A 49 15.55 -7.59 16.61
N GLN A 50 15.10 -8.73 17.15
CA GLN A 50 14.81 -8.84 18.57
C GLN A 50 16.14 -8.89 19.31
N SER A 51 16.56 -7.77 19.89
CA SER A 51 17.65 -7.74 20.86
C SER A 51 17.06 -7.40 22.23
N ASN A 52 17.46 -8.14 23.26
CA ASN A 52 17.06 -7.89 24.65
C ASN A 52 17.73 -6.63 25.25
N LEU A 53 18.41 -5.80 24.44
CA LEU A 53 19.23 -4.67 24.90
C LEU A 53 18.53 -3.31 24.80
N GLY A 54 17.20 -3.26 24.66
CA GLY A 54 16.42 -2.01 24.65
C GLY A 54 16.65 -1.08 23.44
N ASN A 55 17.66 -1.36 22.60
CA ASN A 55 17.96 -0.60 21.40
C ASN A 55 17.51 -1.36 20.14
N VAL A 56 16.41 -0.89 19.55
CA VAL A 56 15.89 -1.39 18.26
C VAL A 56 16.83 -0.94 17.14
N THR A 57 17.73 -1.82 16.72
CA THR A 57 18.56 -1.57 15.54
C THR A 57 17.83 -2.06 14.28
N PRO A 58 17.54 -1.20 13.29
CA PRO A 58 16.95 -1.65 12.05
C PRO A 58 17.96 -2.53 11.31
N LEU A 59 17.52 -3.75 10.95
CA LEU A 59 18.28 -4.65 10.10
C LEU A 59 18.26 -4.06 8.68
N THR A 60 19.02 -2.98 8.47
CA THR A 60 19.27 -2.45 7.14
C THR A 60 19.98 -3.56 6.37
N ARG A 61 19.22 -4.16 5.45
CA ARG A 61 19.54 -5.31 4.64
C ARG A 61 21.02 -5.31 4.22
N ILE A 62 21.75 -6.34 4.66
CA ILE A 62 23.02 -6.74 4.09
C ILE A 62 22.78 -7.07 2.61
N ARG A 63 23.27 -6.21 1.72
CA ARG A 63 23.84 -6.59 0.41
C ARG A 63 24.67 -5.43 -0.13
N ASN A 64 25.86 -5.28 0.43
CA ASN A 64 27.07 -5.37 -0.37
C ASN A 64 28.05 -6.20 0.44
N SER A 65 27.83 -7.52 0.41
CA SER A 65 28.95 -8.44 0.37
C SER A 65 29.88 -7.89 -0.71
N ARG A 66 31.00 -7.30 -0.30
CA ARG A 66 32.16 -7.17 -1.15
C ARG A 66 32.42 -8.57 -1.69
N ARG A 67 31.89 -8.91 -2.86
CA ARG A 67 32.51 -9.93 -3.70
C ARG A 67 33.87 -9.32 -4.04
N ARG A 68 34.86 -9.55 -3.16
CA ARG A 68 36.26 -9.54 -3.55
C ARG A 68 36.33 -10.55 -4.68
N ARG A 69 36.21 -10.07 -5.93
CA ARG A 69 36.65 -10.83 -7.09
C ARG A 69 38.12 -11.20 -6.81
N PRO A 70 38.53 -12.47 -6.89
CA PRO A 70 39.95 -12.81 -6.90
C PRO A 70 40.60 -12.05 -8.06
N LYS A 71 41.69 -11.32 -7.78
CA LYS A 71 42.55 -10.74 -8.82
C LYS A 71 43.05 -11.91 -9.68
N LYS A 72 42.51 -12.08 -10.89
CA LYS A 72 43.23 -12.81 -11.94
C LYS A 72 44.43 -11.94 -12.32
N TYR A 73 45.62 -12.42 -12.02
CA TYR A 73 46.86 -11.92 -12.62
C TYR A 73 46.73 -12.10 -14.14
N ARG A 74 46.67 -10.99 -14.87
CA ARG A 74 46.89 -10.94 -16.31
C ARG A 74 48.19 -10.18 -16.52
N PRO A 75 49.22 -10.75 -17.17
CA PRO A 75 50.41 -10.01 -17.53
C PRO A 75 50.04 -8.97 -18.60
N GLY A 76 50.77 -7.86 -18.57
CA GLY A 76 50.36 -6.57 -19.14
C GLY A 76 50.44 -6.46 -20.66
N ARG A 77 49.91 -5.32 -21.14
CA ARG A 77 50.34 -4.65 -22.36
C ARG A 77 49.92 -3.19 -22.31
N ASP A 78 50.90 -2.31 -22.49
CA ASP A 78 50.79 -0.85 -22.53
C ASP A 78 50.07 -0.36 -23.79
N ASN A 79 49.24 0.69 -23.70
CA ASN A 79 49.54 2.03 -24.24
C ASN A 79 48.34 3.00 -24.24
N ASN A 80 48.64 4.19 -23.73
CA ASN A 80 48.26 5.57 -24.10
C ASN A 80 46.81 6.09 -24.22
N ASN A 81 46.65 7.24 -23.52
CA ASN A 81 46.00 8.50 -23.89
C ASN A 81 44.48 8.55 -24.08
N ASN A 82 43.77 9.20 -23.16
CA ASN A 82 43.54 10.66 -23.27
C ASN A 82 42.77 11.22 -22.06
N ASN A 83 43.15 12.43 -21.70
CA ASN A 83 42.50 13.26 -20.70
C ASN A 83 41.09 13.64 -21.17
N ASN A 84 40.09 13.43 -20.29
CA ASN A 84 38.98 14.37 -20.16
C ASN A 84 38.45 14.27 -18.73
N ALA A 85 38.74 15.32 -17.98
CA ALA A 85 38.15 15.62 -16.68
C ALA A 85 36.65 15.87 -16.87
N GLY A 86 35.85 14.82 -16.70
CA GLY A 86 34.41 14.92 -16.48
C GLY A 86 34.14 14.87 -14.99
N SER A 87 33.92 16.02 -14.39
CA SER A 87 33.39 16.20 -13.04
C SER A 87 32.03 15.51 -12.91
N ASN A 88 32.04 14.20 -12.63
CA ASN A 88 30.85 13.48 -12.23
C ASN A 88 30.60 13.74 -10.76
N ASP A 89 29.79 14.78 -10.55
CA ASP A 89 29.03 15.07 -9.36
C ASP A 89 28.64 13.78 -8.63
N ARG A 90 29.39 13.48 -7.56
CA ARG A 90 28.96 12.53 -6.54
C ARG A 90 27.87 13.21 -5.74
N ILE A 91 26.68 13.34 -6.33
CA ILE A 91 25.43 13.51 -5.57
C ILE A 91 25.18 12.15 -4.93
N GLY A 92 25.94 11.87 -3.87
CA GLY A 92 25.53 10.94 -2.85
C GLY A 92 24.19 11.46 -2.37
N LYS A 93 23.10 10.85 -2.86
CA LYS A 93 21.75 11.04 -2.30
C LYS A 93 21.87 10.71 -0.82
N LYS A 94 22.12 11.73 0.01
CA LYS A 94 22.07 11.64 1.47
C LYS A 94 20.71 10.99 1.76
N ARG A 95 20.75 9.73 2.17
CA ARG A 95 19.55 8.96 2.50
C ARG A 95 18.87 9.78 3.60
N LYS A 96 17.77 10.45 3.27
CA LYS A 96 17.03 11.30 4.21
C LYS A 96 16.88 10.50 5.50
N ALA A 97 17.32 11.08 6.62
CA ALA A 97 17.16 10.48 7.93
C ALA A 97 15.68 10.09 8.07
N HIS A 98 15.42 8.79 8.08
CA HIS A 98 14.06 8.31 8.09
C HIS A 98 13.49 8.68 9.45
N ASN A 99 12.38 9.43 9.50
CA ASN A 99 11.75 9.79 10.77
C ASN A 99 11.18 8.51 11.41
N LEU A 100 11.93 7.90 12.34
CA LEU A 100 11.59 6.60 12.96
C LEU A 100 10.23 6.66 13.67
N ALA A 101 9.89 7.77 14.31
CA ALA A 101 8.63 7.95 15.02
C ALA A 101 7.38 7.82 14.12
N LYS A 102 7.54 7.92 12.79
CA LYS A 102 6.48 7.81 11.80
C LYS A 102 6.53 6.48 11.01
N GLN A 103 7.47 5.58 11.29
CA GLN A 103 7.59 4.30 10.59
C GLN A 103 6.82 3.16 11.27
N LEU A 104 6.53 2.12 10.50
CA LEU A 104 6.08 0.83 11.04
C LEU A 104 7.26 -0.14 11.05
N PHE A 105 7.36 -0.91 12.11
CA PHE A 105 8.43 -1.89 12.33
C PHE A 105 7.82 -3.27 12.54
N TYR A 106 8.54 -4.30 12.14
CA TYR A 106 8.18 -5.70 12.39
C TYR A 106 9.44 -6.51 12.69
N TYR A 107 9.31 -7.64 13.38
CA TYR A 107 10.46 -8.46 13.79
C TYR A 107 10.39 -9.90 13.27
N GLN A 108 9.20 -10.37 12.90
CA GLN A 108 8.97 -11.68 12.27
C GLN A 108 8.45 -11.50 10.85
N LYS A 109 8.97 -12.33 9.93
CA LYS A 109 8.46 -12.35 8.55
C LYS A 109 7.03 -12.86 8.54
N SER A 110 6.19 -12.29 7.68
CA SER A 110 4.82 -12.75 7.49
C SER A 110 4.81 -14.20 6.98
N PRO A 111 3.86 -15.02 7.43
CA PRO A 111 3.68 -16.38 6.93
C PRO A 111 3.13 -16.39 5.50
N ASN A 112 2.94 -17.58 4.95
CA ASN A 112 2.24 -17.77 3.68
C ASN A 112 0.72 -17.73 3.91
N PHE A 113 0.01 -16.84 3.22
CA PHE A 113 -1.44 -16.70 3.34
C PHE A 113 -2.25 -17.45 2.27
N CYS A 114 -1.58 -18.18 1.36
CA CYS A 114 -2.22 -18.84 0.22
C CYS A 114 -3.05 -20.06 0.64
N GLU A 115 -2.48 -20.90 1.49
CA GLU A 115 -3.07 -22.14 1.97
C GLU A 115 -3.70 -21.93 3.35
N ARG A 116 -4.70 -22.76 3.66
CA ARG A 116 -5.35 -22.72 4.97
C ARG A 116 -4.44 -23.37 6.01
N ASP A 117 -4.17 -22.65 7.10
CA ASP A 117 -3.45 -23.14 8.27
C ASP A 117 -4.24 -22.74 9.54
N PRO A 118 -5.01 -23.68 10.13
CA PRO A 118 -5.77 -23.42 11.34
C PRO A 118 -4.91 -23.06 12.57
N TYR A 119 -3.65 -23.49 12.63
CA TYR A 119 -2.78 -23.21 13.77
C TYR A 119 -2.30 -21.76 13.81
N GLN A 120 -2.24 -21.10 12.65
CA GLN A 120 -1.86 -19.69 12.51
C GLN A 120 -3.05 -18.77 12.22
N ASP A 121 -4.28 -19.28 12.31
CA ASP A 121 -5.51 -18.58 11.94
C ASP A 121 -5.48 -18.02 10.49
N ILE A 122 -4.93 -18.82 9.57
CA ILE A 122 -4.83 -18.48 8.15
C ILE A 122 -5.96 -19.19 7.40
N PRO A 123 -6.95 -18.48 6.85
CA PRO A 123 -8.07 -19.11 6.14
C PRO A 123 -7.72 -19.60 4.72
N GLY A 124 -6.62 -19.13 4.14
CA GLY A 124 -6.24 -19.36 2.74
C GLY A 124 -6.88 -18.37 1.76
N THR A 125 -6.57 -18.49 0.46
CA THR A 125 -7.12 -17.62 -0.60
C THR A 125 -8.16 -18.24 -1.52
N THR A 126 -8.45 -19.54 -1.38
CA THR A 126 -9.47 -20.24 -2.16
C THR A 126 -10.85 -19.61 -1.96
N GLY A 127 -11.61 -19.46 -3.05
CA GLY A 127 -12.94 -18.84 -3.04
C GLY A 127 -12.95 -17.30 -2.97
N ARG A 128 -11.79 -16.64 -2.84
CA ARG A 128 -11.72 -15.17 -2.82
C ARG A 128 -11.96 -14.58 -4.20
N ARG A 129 -12.77 -13.51 -4.29
CA ARG A 129 -12.91 -12.72 -5.52
C ARG A 129 -11.57 -12.05 -5.87
N CYS A 130 -11.12 -12.23 -7.09
CA CYS A 130 -9.90 -11.65 -7.63
C CYS A 130 -10.19 -10.82 -8.88
N ASN A 131 -9.30 -9.90 -9.26
CA ASN A 131 -9.41 -9.15 -10.50
C ASN A 131 -8.42 -9.70 -11.54
N ARG A 132 -8.89 -10.17 -12.71
CA ARG A 132 -7.97 -10.78 -13.70
C ARG A 132 -7.07 -9.76 -14.40
N THR A 133 -7.47 -8.49 -14.48
CA THR A 133 -6.73 -7.45 -15.22
C THR A 133 -5.75 -6.68 -14.35
N SER A 134 -5.88 -6.76 -13.02
CA SER A 134 -4.98 -6.04 -12.12
C SER A 134 -3.62 -6.75 -12.03
N PRO A 135 -2.50 -6.01 -12.19
CA PRO A 135 -1.16 -6.53 -11.90
C PRO A 135 -0.83 -6.48 -10.40
N GLY A 136 -1.71 -5.90 -9.58
CA GLY A 136 -1.50 -5.71 -8.15
C GLY A 136 -1.77 -6.96 -7.31
N GLY A 137 -1.74 -6.80 -5.99
CA GLY A 137 -2.05 -7.88 -5.03
C GLY A 137 -3.53 -8.33 -5.05
N ASP A 138 -4.41 -7.54 -5.63
CA ASP A 138 -5.81 -7.89 -5.95
C ASP A 138 -5.95 -8.67 -7.25
N GLY A 139 -4.86 -8.74 -8.03
CA GLY A 139 -4.76 -9.51 -9.27
C GLY A 139 -4.91 -11.00 -9.05
N CYS A 140 -5.63 -11.72 -9.91
CA CYS A 140 -5.79 -13.17 -9.77
C CYS A 140 -4.45 -13.94 -9.77
N ALA A 141 -3.44 -13.45 -10.49
CA ALA A 141 -2.10 -14.04 -10.48
C ALA A 141 -1.44 -14.02 -9.10
N SER A 142 -1.55 -12.89 -8.37
CA SER A 142 -0.99 -12.73 -7.03
C SER A 142 -1.90 -13.29 -5.95
N LEU A 143 -3.21 -13.04 -6.02
CA LEU A 143 -4.16 -13.40 -4.97
C LEU A 143 -4.42 -14.91 -4.92
N CYS A 144 -4.45 -15.57 -6.07
CA CYS A 144 -4.68 -17.02 -6.17
C CYS A 144 -3.37 -17.82 -6.16
N CYS A 145 -2.22 -17.16 -5.95
CA CYS A 145 -0.91 -17.79 -5.79
C CYS A 145 -0.53 -18.74 -6.94
N GLY A 146 -0.92 -18.42 -8.18
CA GLY A 146 -0.64 -19.25 -9.36
C GLY A 146 -1.57 -20.45 -9.57
N ARG A 147 -2.52 -20.74 -8.66
CA ARG A 147 -3.48 -21.86 -8.80
C ARG A 147 -4.53 -21.64 -9.90
N GLY A 148 -4.63 -20.41 -10.41
CA GLY A 148 -5.65 -20.00 -11.37
C GLY A 148 -6.95 -19.56 -10.69
N TYR A 149 -7.98 -19.31 -11.49
CA TYR A 149 -9.28 -18.81 -11.05
C TYR A 149 -10.42 -19.43 -11.86
N ASN A 150 -11.60 -19.51 -11.26
CA ASN A 150 -12.85 -19.88 -11.90
C ASN A 150 -13.66 -18.61 -12.20
N VAL A 151 -14.44 -18.65 -13.28
CA VAL A 151 -15.42 -17.60 -13.59
C VAL A 151 -16.79 -18.14 -13.22
N VAL A 152 -17.44 -17.52 -12.23
CA VAL A 152 -18.75 -17.95 -11.73
C VAL A 152 -19.76 -16.83 -11.90
N ARG A 153 -21.02 -17.19 -12.22
CA ARG A 153 -22.12 -16.23 -12.33
C ARG A 153 -22.67 -15.95 -10.93
N GLN A 154 -22.57 -14.71 -10.47
CA GLN A 154 -23.13 -14.27 -9.20
C GLN A 154 -24.39 -13.44 -9.45
N ARG A 155 -25.51 -13.88 -8.87
CA ARG A 155 -26.77 -13.12 -8.85
C ARG A 155 -26.77 -12.21 -7.63
N ARG A 156 -27.00 -10.92 -7.83
CA ARG A 156 -27.17 -9.92 -6.77
C ARG A 156 -28.49 -9.19 -6.95
N ILE A 157 -29.12 -8.81 -5.85
CA ILE A 157 -30.32 -7.97 -5.87
C ILE A 157 -29.87 -6.55 -5.55
N GLU A 158 -30.19 -5.62 -6.42
CA GLU A 158 -29.90 -4.20 -6.22
C GLU A 158 -31.16 -3.36 -6.40
N ARG A 159 -31.19 -2.19 -5.77
CA ARG A 159 -32.26 -1.21 -5.93
C ARG A 159 -32.06 -0.49 -7.26
N CYS A 160 -33.08 -0.51 -8.11
CA CYS A 160 -33.04 0.06 -9.45
C CYS A 160 -34.31 0.88 -9.72
N ARG A 161 -34.30 1.64 -10.82
CA ARG A 161 -35.46 2.43 -11.30
C ARG A 161 -36.09 3.29 -10.19
N CYS A 162 -35.25 3.87 -9.35
CA CYS A 162 -35.69 4.70 -8.24
C CYS A 162 -36.36 5.98 -8.77
N LYS A 163 -37.60 6.22 -8.34
CA LYS A 163 -38.36 7.44 -8.65
C LYS A 163 -38.56 8.25 -7.37
N PHE A 164 -38.33 9.55 -7.48
CA PHE A 164 -38.65 10.50 -6.42
C PHE A 164 -40.10 10.94 -6.55
N HIS A 165 -40.87 10.75 -5.49
CA HIS A 165 -42.23 11.24 -5.37
C HIS A 165 -42.21 12.53 -4.54
N TRP A 166 -42.65 13.63 -5.16
CA TRP A 166 -42.65 14.94 -4.52
C TRP A 166 -43.43 14.90 -3.20
N CYS A 167 -42.75 15.32 -2.12
CA CYS A 167 -43.10 15.21 -0.70
C CYS A 167 -43.16 13.76 -0.13
N CYS A 168 -42.10 13.03 0.22
CA CYS A 168 -40.63 13.17 0.12
C CYS A 168 -40.04 11.74 0.09
N VAL A 169 -40.58 10.86 -0.78
CA VAL A 169 -40.25 9.42 -0.75
C VAL A 169 -39.55 9.02 -2.04
N VAL A 170 -38.46 8.26 -1.90
CA VAL A 170 -37.84 7.56 -3.02
C VAL A 170 -38.36 6.13 -3.03
N GLN A 171 -39.07 5.75 -4.09
CA GLN A 171 -39.53 4.38 -4.31
C GLN A 171 -38.63 3.72 -5.36
N CYS A 172 -38.08 2.55 -5.03
CA CYS A 172 -37.19 1.78 -5.91
C CYS A 172 -37.71 0.34 -6.06
N GLU A 173 -37.52 -0.23 -7.25
CA GLU A 173 -37.74 -1.64 -7.53
C GLU A 173 -36.49 -2.46 -7.13
N ASN A 174 -36.67 -3.76 -6.89
CA ASN A 174 -35.56 -4.70 -6.72
C ASN A 174 -35.25 -5.35 -8.07
N CYS A 175 -34.11 -5.03 -8.66
CA CYS A 175 -33.62 -5.69 -9.86
C CYS A 175 -32.66 -6.82 -9.49
N THR A 176 -32.78 -7.95 -10.17
CA THR A 176 -31.76 -9.00 -10.09
C THR A 176 -30.74 -8.81 -11.20
N VAL A 177 -29.50 -8.56 -10.83
CA VAL A 177 -28.36 -8.41 -11.74
C VAL A 177 -27.49 -9.65 -11.63
N GLU A 178 -27.05 -10.16 -12.78
CA GLU A 178 -26.15 -11.30 -12.85
C GLU A 178 -24.82 -10.85 -13.43
N GLU A 179 -23.75 -11.06 -12.67
CA GLU A 179 -22.39 -10.65 -13.02
C GLU A 179 -21.48 -11.88 -13.06
N TRP A 180 -20.61 -11.94 -14.07
CA TRP A 180 -19.52 -12.92 -14.10
C TRP A 180 -18.38 -12.44 -13.21
N ILE A 181 -18.16 -13.12 -12.09
CA ILE A 181 -17.06 -12.82 -11.17
C ILE A 181 -15.95 -13.85 -11.30
N THR A 182 -14.71 -13.42 -11.04
CA THR A 182 -13.54 -14.30 -10.97
C THR A 182 -13.20 -14.62 -9.53
N VAL A 183 -13.10 -15.90 -9.19
CA VAL A 183 -12.80 -16.41 -7.85
C VAL A 183 -11.61 -17.36 -7.89
N CYS A 184 -10.74 -17.29 -6.88
CA CYS A 184 -9.60 -18.20 -6.79
C CYS A 184 -10.06 -19.65 -6.62
N LYS A 185 -9.35 -20.56 -7.30
CA LYS A 185 -9.55 -22.00 -7.17
C LYS A 185 -9.21 -22.53 -5.78
#